data_AF-A0A9P1HB33-F1
#
_entry.id   AF-A0A9P1HB33-F1
#
_cell.length_a   1.000
_cell.length_b   1.000
_cell.length_c   1.000
_cell.angle_alpha   90.00
_cell.angle_beta   90.00
_cell.angle_gamma   90.00
#
_symmetry.space_group_name_H-M   'P 1'
#
loop_
_entity.id
_entity.type
_entity.pdbx_description
1 polymer ?
#
loop_
_entity_poly.entity_id
_entity_poly.type
_entity_poly.pdbx_seq_one_letter_code
_entity_poly.pdbx_strand_id
1 'polypeptide(L)'
;MESLRLTIPHSIPSLLIHSIFSECRDKKYPLPHFELVSDRRGGRTAWSSRVMVKGQVFQARFWYDGKNLNNAKEDAAQLALAYVKSSPASPWS
;
A
#
# COMPACT_ATOMS: atom_id res chain seq x y z
N MET A 1 30.75 14.95 12.63
CA MET A 1 29.81 14.75 11.51
C MET A 1 28.97 13.55 11.88
N GLU A 2 27.95 13.77 12.71
CA GLU A 2 27.15 12.69 13.29
C GLU A 2 26.10 12.26 12.27
N SER A 3 26.23 11.03 11.77
CA SER A 3 25.23 10.40 10.93
C SER A 3 23.97 10.17 11.77
N LEU A 4 22.95 11.01 11.58
CA LEU A 4 21.61 10.77 12.11
C LEU A 4 21.07 9.49 11.47
N ARG A 5 21.31 8.37 12.14
CA ARG A 5 20.54 7.14 11.91
C ARG A 5 19.11 7.44 12.34
N LEU A 6 18.29 7.80 11.37
CA LEU A 6 16.84 7.84 11.52
C LEU A 6 16.38 6.41 11.78
N THR A 7 16.37 6.02 13.05
CA THR A 7 15.66 4.83 13.51
C THR A 7 14.18 5.18 13.39
N ILE A 8 13.60 4.90 12.22
CA ILE A 8 12.17 5.10 11.98
C ILE A 8 11.43 4.20 12.98
N PRO A 9 10.69 4.75 13.95
CA PRO A 9 9.94 3.93 14.89
C PRO A 9 8.91 3.12 14.10
N HIS A 10 8.86 1.83 14.37
CA HIS A 10 8.01 0.80 13.75
C HIS A 10 6.48 1.02 13.94
N SER A 11 6.05 2.24 14.28
CA SER A 11 4.67 2.56 14.65
C SER A 11 4.10 3.82 14.00
N ILE A 12 4.83 4.49 13.10
CA ILE A 12 4.20 5.50 12.25
C ILE A 12 3.50 4.75 11.11
N PRO A 13 2.15 4.79 11.00
CA PRO A 13 1.48 4.22 9.85
C PRO A 13 2.08 4.86 8.61
N SER A 14 2.57 4.01 7.71
CA SER A 14 3.39 4.47 6.61
C SER A 14 2.58 5.42 5.72
N LEU A 15 3.20 6.52 5.30
CA LEU A 15 2.50 7.71 4.81
C LEU A 15 1.54 7.40 3.65
N LEU A 16 1.90 6.43 2.80
CA LEU A 16 1.09 6.04 1.65
C LEU A 16 -0.13 5.21 2.04
N ILE A 17 0.00 4.31 3.03
CA ILE A 17 -1.13 3.53 3.52
C ILE A 17 -2.12 4.47 4.21
N HIS A 18 -1.67 5.39 5.07
CA HIS A 18 -2.59 6.34 5.68
C HIS A 18 -3.30 7.23 4.64
N SER A 19 -2.57 7.71 3.63
CA SER A 19 -3.11 8.59 2.59
C SER A 19 -4.22 7.93 1.78
N ILE A 20 -4.08 6.65 1.38
CA ILE A 20 -5.14 5.96 0.62
C ILE A 20 -6.41 5.78 1.47
N PHE A 21 -6.29 5.53 2.78
CA PHE A 21 -7.46 5.47 3.68
C PHE A 21 -8.16 6.83 3.79
N SER A 22 -7.40 7.92 3.96
CA SER A 22 -7.97 9.28 4.01
C SER A 22 -8.69 9.61 2.71
N GLU A 23 -8.05 9.37 1.57
CA GLU A 23 -8.61 9.70 0.25
C GLU A 23 -9.89 8.89 -0.03
N CYS A 24 -9.92 7.60 0.31
CA CYS A 24 -11.14 6.78 0.16
C CYS A 24 -12.26 7.28 1.08
N ARG A 25 -11.94 7.70 2.30
CA ARG A 25 -12.92 8.26 3.25
C ARG A 25 -13.51 9.57 2.70
N ASP A 26 -12.67 10.47 2.22
CA ASP A 26 -13.09 11.77 1.69
C ASP A 26 -14.00 11.61 0.45
N LYS A 27 -13.70 10.61 -0.38
CA LYS A 27 -14.50 10.25 -1.57
C LYS A 27 -15.68 9.31 -1.28
N LYS A 28 -15.91 8.92 -0.02
CA LYS A 28 -16.94 7.96 0.41
C LYS A 28 -16.87 6.60 -0.29
N TYR A 29 -15.67 6.17 -0.68
CA TYR A 29 -15.44 4.82 -1.18
C TYR A 29 -15.32 3.83 -0.02
N PRO A 30 -15.59 2.54 -0.26
CA PRO A 30 -15.19 1.49 0.68
C PRO A 30 -13.71 1.62 1.02
N LEU A 31 -13.35 1.39 2.29
CA LEU A 31 -11.96 1.48 2.73
C LEU A 31 -11.09 0.47 1.98
N PRO A 32 -9.82 0.83 1.70
CA PRO A 32 -8.91 -0.06 0.98
C PRO A 32 -8.68 -1.35 1.79
N HIS A 33 -8.76 -2.50 1.11
CA HIS A 33 -8.43 -3.80 1.70
C HIS A 33 -7.09 -4.30 1.16
N PHE A 34 -6.13 -4.54 2.04
CA PHE A 34 -4.80 -5.05 1.67
C PHE A 34 -4.68 -6.55 1.91
N GLU A 35 -4.12 -7.25 0.94
CA GLU A 35 -3.78 -8.66 1.02
C GLU A 35 -2.28 -8.85 0.79
N LEU A 36 -1.62 -9.66 1.64
CA LEU A 36 -0.24 -10.08 1.41
C LEU A 36 -0.23 -11.39 0.62
N VAL A 37 0.59 -11.44 -0.42
CA VAL A 37 0.81 -12.63 -1.25
C VAL A 37 2.21 -13.14 -0.98
N SER A 38 2.36 -14.45 -0.74
CA SER A 38 3.67 -15.07 -0.56
C SER A 38 3.99 -16.07 -1.67
N ASP A 39 5.27 -16.19 -1.99
CA ASP A 39 5.81 -17.10 -2.99
C ASP A 39 7.09 -17.74 -2.43
N ARG A 40 7.11 -19.08 -2.34
CA ARG A 40 8.23 -19.80 -1.75
C ARG A 40 9.30 -20.06 -2.82
N ARG A 41 10.42 -19.35 -2.73
CA ARG A 41 11.55 -19.42 -3.67
C ARG A 41 12.72 -20.17 -3.03
N GLY A 42 12.56 -21.50 -2.96
CA GLY A 42 13.50 -22.38 -2.28
C GLY A 42 13.55 -22.11 -0.77
N GLY A 43 14.75 -21.83 -0.23
CA GLY A 43 14.97 -21.56 1.20
C GLY A 43 14.51 -20.19 1.68
N ARG A 44 13.96 -19.34 0.81
CA ARG A 44 13.46 -18.00 1.16
C ARG A 44 12.01 -17.85 0.69
N THR A 45 11.25 -16.99 1.36
CA THR A 45 9.90 -16.60 0.92
C THR A 45 9.94 -15.17 0.41
N ALA A 46 9.49 -14.98 -0.82
CA ALA A 46 9.24 -13.69 -1.41
C ALA A 46 7.80 -13.24 -1.06
N TRP A 47 7.61 -11.96 -0.79
CA TRP A 47 6.33 -11.38 -0.41
C TRP A 47 5.95 -10.22 -1.31
N SER A 48 4.67 -10.08 -1.60
CA SER A 48 4.09 -8.96 -2.33
C SER A 48 2.79 -8.54 -1.65
N SER A 49 2.16 -7.46 -2.12
CA SER A 49 0.86 -7.02 -1.61
C SER A 49 -0.08 -6.65 -2.75
N ARG A 50 -1.37 -6.82 -2.50
CA ARG A 50 -2.45 -6.27 -3.32
C ARG A 50 -3.31 -5.35 -2.46
N VAL A 51 -3.92 -4.34 -3.08
CA VAL A 51 -4.95 -3.51 -2.47
C VAL A 51 -6.16 -3.42 -3.37
N MET A 52 -7.35 -3.55 -2.80
CA MET A 52 -8.61 -3.37 -3.50
C MET A 52 -9.22 -2.02 -3.16
N VAL A 53 -9.54 -1.22 -4.18
CA VAL A 53 -10.24 0.07 -4.05
C VAL A 53 -11.23 0.23 -5.19
N LYS A 54 -12.49 0.58 -4.88
CA LYS A 54 -13.57 0.81 -5.88
C LYS A 54 -13.69 -0.35 -6.89
N GLY A 55 -13.64 -1.59 -6.38
CA GLY A 55 -13.72 -2.81 -7.21
C GLY A 55 -12.51 -3.07 -8.12
N GLN A 56 -11.46 -2.25 -8.05
CA GLN A 56 -10.21 -2.43 -8.78
C GLN A 56 -9.11 -2.95 -7.85
N VAL A 57 -8.23 -3.81 -8.38
CA VAL A 57 -7.11 -4.40 -7.63
C VAL A 57 -5.79 -3.85 -8.15
N PHE A 58 -4.96 -3.34 -7.24
CA PHE A 58 -3.62 -2.84 -7.53
C PHE A 58 -2.60 -3.72 -6.82
N GLN A 59 -1.63 -4.23 -7.55
CA GLN A 59 -0.59 -5.11 -7.03
C GLN A 59 0.74 -4.36 -6.93
N ALA A 60 1.50 -4.62 -5.85
CA ALA A 60 2.87 -4.16 -5.74
C ALA A 60 3.70 -4.63 -6.94
N ARG A 61 4.55 -3.75 -7.46
CA ARG A 61 5.40 -3.96 -8.63
C ARG A 61 6.50 -4.98 -8.37
N PHE A 62 6.93 -5.08 -7.12
CA PHE A 62 8.05 -5.93 -6.74
C PHE A 62 7.67 -7.00 -5.72
N TRP A 63 8.61 -7.95 -5.59
CA TRP A 63 8.65 -8.92 -4.50
C TRP A 63 9.69 -8.47 -3.47
N TYR A 64 9.32 -8.56 -2.22
CA TYR A 64 10.06 -8.10 -1.06
C TYR A 64 10.42 -9.30 -0.17
N ASP A 65 11.41 -9.12 0.70
CA ASP A 65 11.67 -10.10 1.76
C ASP A 65 10.64 -9.94 2.91
N GLY A 66 10.59 -10.92 3.81
CA GLY A 66 9.62 -10.93 4.92
C GLY A 66 9.82 -9.80 5.95
N LYS A 67 10.95 -9.09 5.95
CA LYS A 67 11.16 -7.90 6.81
C LYS A 67 10.62 -6.62 6.16
N ASN A 68 10.30 -6.63 4.87
CA ASN A 68 9.86 -5.47 4.09
C ASN A 68 8.39 -5.56 3.64
N LEU A 69 7.53 -6.23 4.41
CA LEU A 69 6.09 -6.36 4.08
C LEU A 69 5.38 -5.01 3.99
N ASN A 70 5.81 -4.02 4.78
CA ASN A 70 5.23 -2.69 4.71
C ASN A 70 5.55 -2.00 3.38
N ASN A 71 6.76 -2.18 2.85
CA ASN A 71 7.14 -1.65 1.54
C ASN A 71 6.27 -2.26 0.43
N ALA A 72 5.94 -3.56 0.53
CA ALA A 72 5.01 -4.20 -0.40
C ALA A 72 3.62 -3.55 -0.35
N LYS A 73 3.10 -3.27 0.85
CA LYS A 73 1.82 -2.57 1.01
C LYS A 73 1.88 -1.15 0.47
N GLU A 74 2.94 -0.39 0.77
CA GLU A 74 3.12 0.97 0.28
C GLU A 74 3.20 1.07 -1.24
N ASP A 75 3.85 0.10 -1.87
CA ASP A 75 3.96 0.04 -3.33
C ASP A 75 2.59 -0.17 -3.99
N ALA A 76 1.80 -1.11 -3.47
CA ALA A 76 0.42 -1.30 -3.90
C ALA A 76 -0.46 -0.05 -3.62
N ALA A 77 -0.27 0.59 -2.44
CA ALA A 77 -0.98 1.80 -2.06
C ALA A 77 -0.65 2.99 -2.98
N GLN A 78 0.60 3.11 -3.44
CA GLN A 78 1.02 4.17 -4.35
C GLN A 78 0.23 4.13 -5.66
N LEU A 79 0.08 2.94 -6.24
CA LEU A 79 -0.67 2.74 -7.49
C LEU A 79 -2.16 3.03 -7.29
N ALA A 80 -2.75 2.52 -6.21
CA ALA A 80 -4.14 2.78 -5.89
C ALA A 80 -4.41 4.27 -5.63
N LEU A 81 -3.49 4.97 -4.96
CA LEU A 81 -3.67 6.38 -4.61
C LEU A 81 -3.65 7.26 -5.86
N ALA A 82 -2.76 6.96 -6.81
CA ALA A 82 -2.73 7.63 -8.11
C ALA A 82 -4.08 7.46 -8.84
N TYR A 83 -4.63 6.24 -8.85
CA TYR A 83 -5.95 5.97 -9.43
C TYR A 83 -7.07 6.76 -8.74
N VAL A 84 -7.17 6.66 -7.41
CA VAL A 84 -8.22 7.34 -6.65
C VAL A 84 -8.16 8.85 -6.85
N LYS A 85 -6.98 9.46 -6.82
CA LYS A 85 -6.81 10.90 -7.04
C LYS A 85 -7.18 11.33 -8.46
N SER A 86 -6.87 10.51 -9.46
CA SER A 86 -7.22 10.78 -10.86
C SER A 86 -8.73 10.63 -11.17
N SER A 87 -9.46 9.83 -10.40
CA SER A 87 -10.90 9.64 -10.62
C SER A 87 -11.69 10.82 -10.01
N PRO A 88 -12.46 11.59 -10.79
CA PRO A 88 -13.45 12.49 -10.21
C PRO A 88 -14.46 11.65 -9.40
N ALA A 89 -14.86 12.15 -8.23
CA ALA A 89 -15.98 11.56 -7.51
C ALA A 89 -17.23 11.83 -8.37
N SER A 90 -17.75 10.81 -9.07
CA SER A 90 -19.02 10.97 -9.78
C SER A 90 -20.13 11.11 -8.76
N PRO A 91 -20.92 12.20 -8.76
CA PRO A 91 -21.94 12.43 -7.74
C PRO A 91 -23.17 11.52 -7.87
N TRP A 92 -23.24 10.65 -8.89
CA TRP A 92 -24.48 9.98 -9.32
C TRP A 92 -24.31 8.51 -9.75
N SER A 93 -23.38 7.75 -9.15
CA SER A 93 -23.25 6.30 -9.41
C SER A 93 -23.44 5.49 -8.14
#